data_AF-A0AAU5QSR8-F1
#
_entry.id   AF-A0AAU5QSR8-F1
#
_cell.length_a   1.000
_cell.length_b   1.000
_cell.length_c   1.000
_cell.angle_alpha   90.00
_cell.angle_beta   90.00
_cell.angle_gamma   90.00
#
_symmetry.space_group_name_H-M   'P 1'
#
loop_
_entity.id
_entity.type
_entity.pdbx_description
1 polymer ?
#
loop_
_entity_poly.entity_id
_entity_poly.type
_entity_poly.pdbx_seq_one_letter_code
_entity_poly.pdbx_strand_id
1 'polypeptide(L)'
;MTSHLPSCSCCGDSLTDERRIDVGFNLPDAALTAPEGSRHRLGPSALLRVDGVGSFIRCLLPVRLTHETELVLGIWLEVDEATLQEADERWEDRSYSDLTFRGLLSNKVRPWGDDLLGAPFTARVADPDELPYLVAGHHPMATRVLEDVWDRDHVLSRFPHQLPVDVRTGLGDRWSVVRTAGLTARFADGADQFAGPDRSAAVTVFADDVPGRSPEDFLSVLLDGAPDKLPAQRLTEPLPGGLRHAFWLTPDDHGRERHEFYGFTVSAVGTAAGLFCTHENPADLTWAQQVWRSLAWSDPS
;
A
#
# COMPACT_ATOMS: atom_id res chain seq x y z
N MET A 1 -19.84 0.34 19.98
CA MET A 1 -18.66 0.91 19.30
C MET A 1 -17.43 0.19 19.82
N THR A 2 -17.17 -0.99 19.30
CA THR A 2 -15.92 -1.72 19.53
C THR A 2 -14.96 -1.25 18.44
N SER A 3 -14.05 -0.33 18.78
CA SER A 3 -12.91 -0.03 17.92
C SER A 3 -12.06 -1.28 17.85
N HIS A 4 -12.11 -2.00 16.74
CA HIS A 4 -11.07 -2.97 16.43
C HIS A 4 -9.78 -2.16 16.25
N LEU A 5 -8.87 -2.25 17.24
CA LEU A 5 -7.52 -1.76 17.06
C LEU A 5 -6.96 -2.45 15.82
N PRO A 6 -6.45 -1.70 14.84
CA PRO A 6 -5.92 -2.31 13.64
C PRO A 6 -4.73 -3.17 14.04
N SER A 7 -4.66 -4.41 13.54
CA SER A 7 -3.57 -5.33 13.82
C SER A 7 -2.51 -5.26 12.72
N CYS A 8 -1.24 -5.43 13.10
CA CYS A 8 -0.13 -5.51 12.18
C CYS A 8 -0.32 -6.71 11.23
N SER A 9 -0.21 -6.51 9.92
CA SER A 9 -0.36 -7.58 8.93
C SER A 9 0.82 -8.56 8.88
N CYS A 10 1.93 -8.25 9.56
CA CYS A 10 3.10 -9.12 9.66
C CYS A 10 3.05 -10.09 10.86
N CYS A 11 2.56 -9.65 12.02
CA CYS A 11 2.58 -10.45 13.25
C CYS A 11 1.22 -10.58 13.95
N GLY A 12 0.22 -9.78 13.55
CA GLY A 12 -1.13 -9.83 14.13
C GLY A 12 -1.31 -9.02 15.42
N ASP A 13 -0.27 -8.36 15.93
CA ASP A 13 -0.35 -7.57 17.17
C ASP A 13 -1.14 -6.28 16.98
N SER A 14 -1.85 -5.85 18.04
CA SER A 14 -2.60 -4.61 18.07
C SER A 14 -1.68 -3.39 17.90
N LEU A 15 -1.94 -2.56 16.89
CA LEU A 15 -1.26 -1.28 16.73
C LEU A 15 -1.66 -0.39 17.92
N THR A 16 -0.69 -0.07 18.76
CA THR A 16 -0.86 0.74 19.97
C THR A 16 -0.90 2.23 19.67
N ASP A 17 -0.46 2.62 18.47
CA ASP A 17 -0.48 3.98 17.97
C ASP A 17 -1.06 4.00 16.54
N GLU A 18 -2.23 4.63 16.38
CA GLU A 18 -2.87 4.80 15.05
C GLU A 18 -2.01 5.64 14.09
N ARG A 19 -0.99 6.34 14.61
CA ARG A 19 -0.07 7.18 13.83
C ARG A 19 1.18 6.44 13.37
N ARG A 20 1.44 5.23 13.85
CA ARG A 20 2.57 4.39 13.43
C ARG A 20 2.08 3.24 12.56
N ILE A 21 2.70 3.08 11.39
CA ILE A 21 2.44 2.00 10.45
C ILE A 21 3.72 1.20 10.29
N ASP A 22 3.71 -0.07 10.68
CA ASP A 22 4.86 -0.97 10.52
C ASP A 22 4.68 -1.85 9.28
N VAL A 23 5.70 -1.86 8.41
CA VAL A 23 5.71 -2.68 7.19
C VAL A 23 7.06 -3.39 7.08
N GLY A 24 7.04 -4.72 7.03
CA GLY A 24 8.24 -5.54 7.00
C GLY A 24 8.54 -6.18 5.65
N PHE A 25 9.80 -6.15 5.24
CA PHE A 25 10.34 -7.02 4.19
C PHE A 25 10.85 -8.32 4.81
N ASN A 26 10.39 -9.45 4.25
CA ASN A 26 10.73 -10.77 4.80
C ASN A 26 12.19 -11.18 4.53
N LEU A 27 12.76 -10.70 3.43
CA LEU A 27 14.12 -11.01 2.96
C LEU A 27 14.71 -9.80 2.23
N PRO A 28 16.05 -9.67 2.14
CA PRO A 28 16.70 -8.77 1.19
C PRO A 28 16.40 -9.22 -0.24
N ASP A 29 16.37 -8.28 -1.19
CA ASP A 29 15.95 -8.55 -2.57
C ASP A 29 16.87 -9.59 -3.24
N ALA A 30 18.17 -9.51 -2.99
CA ALA A 30 19.17 -10.46 -3.51
C ALA A 30 18.96 -11.90 -3.01
N ALA A 31 18.34 -12.08 -1.83
CA ALA A 31 18.05 -13.41 -1.28
C ALA A 31 16.78 -14.04 -1.87
N LEU A 32 15.87 -13.26 -2.47
CA LEU A 32 14.61 -13.77 -3.02
C LEU A 32 14.84 -14.83 -4.10
N THR A 33 15.88 -14.65 -4.93
CA THR A 33 16.25 -15.56 -6.02
C THR A 33 17.19 -16.68 -5.57
N ALA A 34 17.78 -16.59 -4.38
CA ALA A 34 18.68 -17.61 -3.86
C ALA A 34 17.92 -18.88 -3.44
N PRO A 35 18.46 -20.10 -3.62
CA PRO A 35 17.83 -21.34 -3.14
C PRO A 35 17.62 -21.30 -1.62
N GLU A 36 16.52 -21.87 -1.11
CA GLU A 36 16.21 -21.84 0.32
C GLU A 36 17.32 -22.46 1.18
N GLY A 37 17.92 -23.58 0.74
CA GLY A 37 19.03 -24.24 1.44
C GLY A 37 20.35 -23.45 1.46
N SER A 38 20.45 -22.35 0.74
CA SER A 38 21.61 -21.43 0.77
C SER A 38 21.42 -20.26 1.76
N ARG A 39 20.24 -20.17 2.40
CA ARG A 39 19.88 -19.10 3.32
C ARG A 39 20.03 -19.60 4.76
N HIS A 40 21.00 -19.06 5.46
CA HIS A 40 21.34 -19.42 6.83
C HIS A 40 20.90 -18.30 7.77
N ARG A 41 19.82 -18.52 8.51
CA ARG A 41 19.44 -17.64 9.62
C ARG A 41 20.35 -17.97 10.81
N LEU A 42 20.95 -16.94 11.41
CA LEU A 42 21.75 -17.09 12.62
C LEU A 42 20.84 -16.99 13.87
N GLY A 43 21.43 -16.98 15.07
CA GLY A 43 20.72 -17.10 16.35
C GLY A 43 19.40 -16.32 16.39
N PRO A 44 19.43 -15.00 16.15
CA PRO A 44 18.24 -14.18 15.94
C PRO A 44 17.73 -14.22 14.49
N SER A 45 16.40 -14.19 14.33
CA SER A 45 15.73 -14.16 13.01
C SER A 45 16.05 -12.92 12.16
N ALA A 46 16.72 -11.92 12.76
CA ALA A 46 17.17 -10.66 12.17
C ALA A 46 18.54 -10.75 11.49
N LEU A 47 19.26 -11.87 11.61
CA LEU A 47 20.57 -12.07 10.99
C LEU A 47 20.47 -13.14 9.90
N LEU A 48 21.01 -12.85 8.73
CA LEU A 48 20.92 -13.71 7.56
C LEU A 48 22.23 -13.75 6.80
N ARG A 49 22.80 -14.94 6.61
CA ARG A 49 23.87 -15.21 5.65
C ARG A 49 23.29 -15.94 4.45
N VAL A 50 23.68 -15.56 3.24
CA VAL A 50 23.26 -16.25 2.01
C VAL A 50 24.49 -16.62 1.18
N ASP A 51 24.69 -17.90 0.93
CA ASP A 51 25.89 -18.42 0.27
C ASP A 51 26.07 -17.80 -1.12
N GLY A 52 27.24 -17.22 -1.36
CA GLY A 52 27.58 -16.57 -2.63
C GLY A 52 26.83 -15.26 -2.91
N VAL A 53 26.04 -14.76 -1.96
CA VAL A 53 25.28 -13.51 -2.10
C VAL A 53 25.77 -12.46 -1.09
N GLY A 54 25.81 -12.79 0.20
CA GLY A 54 26.28 -11.84 1.22
C GLY A 54 25.68 -12.07 2.61
N SER A 55 25.94 -11.10 3.48
CA SER A 55 25.55 -11.10 4.90
C SER A 55 24.67 -9.90 5.20
N PHE A 56 23.58 -10.12 5.92
CA PHE A 56 22.51 -9.13 6.08
C PHE A 56 22.01 -9.04 7.50
N ILE A 57 21.76 -7.82 7.96
CA ILE A 57 21.17 -7.52 9.26
C ILE A 57 19.86 -6.77 9.04
N ARG A 58 18.78 -7.25 9.67
CA ARG A 58 17.47 -6.61 9.64
C ARG A 58 17.46 -5.39 10.55
N CYS A 59 16.99 -4.27 10.02
CA CYS A 59 16.95 -2.96 10.67
C CYS A 59 15.56 -2.31 10.49
N LEU A 60 15.33 -1.21 11.19
CA LEU A 60 14.13 -0.38 11.07
C LEU A 60 14.48 0.95 10.42
N LEU A 61 13.77 1.31 9.36
CA LEU A 61 13.87 2.59 8.68
C LEU A 61 12.62 3.42 9.00
N PRO A 62 12.74 4.43 9.88
CA PRO A 62 11.64 5.35 10.15
C PRO A 62 11.51 6.37 9.01
N VAL A 63 10.28 6.60 8.56
CA VAL A 63 9.94 7.56 7.51
C VAL A 63 8.82 8.46 8.03
N ARG A 64 9.08 9.77 8.05
CA ARG A 64 8.10 10.76 8.46
C ARG A 64 7.16 11.08 7.30
N LEU A 65 5.86 10.96 7.53
CA LEU A 65 4.82 11.25 6.56
C LEU A 65 4.01 12.49 6.97
N THR A 66 3.30 13.09 6.01
CA THR A 66 2.31 14.13 6.28
C THR A 66 1.23 13.63 7.24
N HIS A 67 0.53 14.56 7.90
CA HIS A 67 -0.50 14.28 8.90
C HIS A 67 0.02 13.56 10.17
N GLU A 68 1.27 13.85 10.57
CA GLU A 68 1.88 13.31 11.79
C GLU A 68 1.91 11.77 11.83
N THR A 69 1.94 11.14 10.65
CA THR A 69 2.03 9.68 10.51
C THR A 69 3.49 9.26 10.36
N GLU A 70 3.90 8.18 11.02
CA GLU A 70 5.20 7.55 10.88
C GLU A 70 5.04 6.18 10.21
N LEU A 71 5.84 5.92 9.19
CA LEU A 71 5.98 4.62 8.58
C LEU A 71 7.32 4.03 9.02
N VAL A 72 7.30 2.88 9.67
CA VAL A 72 8.52 2.17 10.06
C VAL A 72 8.67 0.94 9.18
N LEU A 73 9.74 0.92 8.40
CA LEU A 73 10.03 -0.16 7.45
C LEU A 73 11.04 -1.13 8.04
N GLY A 74 10.65 -2.40 8.18
CA GLY A 74 11.58 -3.49 8.49
C GLY A 74 12.35 -3.88 7.24
N ILE A 75 13.59 -3.42 7.11
CA ILE A 75 14.46 -3.54 5.93
C ILE A 75 15.73 -4.33 6.26
N TRP A 76 16.49 -4.71 5.24
CA TRP A 76 17.77 -5.40 5.38
C TRP A 76 18.92 -4.50 4.92
N LEU A 77 20.00 -4.47 5.70
CA LEU A 77 21.29 -3.92 5.30
C LEU A 77 22.26 -5.05 4.99
N GLU A 78 22.92 -4.98 3.83
CA GLU A 78 24.10 -5.78 3.52
C GLU A 78 25.30 -5.25 4.29
N VAL A 79 26.00 -6.15 4.95
CA VAL A 79 27.18 -5.90 5.78
C VAL A 79 28.27 -6.90 5.43
N ASP A 80 29.50 -6.64 5.87
CA ASP A 80 30.54 -7.66 5.79
C ASP A 80 30.33 -8.78 6.83
N GLU A 81 31.02 -9.90 6.60
CA GLU A 81 30.90 -11.10 7.43
C GLU A 81 31.35 -10.86 8.88
N ALA A 82 32.37 -10.02 9.08
CA ALA A 82 32.86 -9.70 10.41
C ALA A 82 31.81 -8.95 11.23
N THR A 83 31.11 -8.00 10.60
CA THR A 83 30.00 -7.25 11.21
C THR A 83 28.82 -8.17 11.55
N LEU A 84 28.48 -9.12 10.67
CA LEU A 84 27.42 -10.09 10.94
C LEU A 84 27.75 -10.96 12.16
N GLN A 85 28.99 -11.45 12.23
CA GLN A 85 29.47 -12.27 13.34
C GLN A 85 29.50 -11.47 14.66
N GLU A 86 29.97 -10.23 14.63
CA GLU A 86 29.94 -9.33 15.80
C GLU A 86 28.52 -9.08 16.30
N ALA A 87 27.56 -8.90 15.37
CA ALA A 87 26.16 -8.72 15.72
C ALA A 87 25.56 -9.99 16.36
N ASP A 88 25.84 -11.17 15.81
CA ASP A 88 25.37 -12.46 16.35
C ASP A 88 25.90 -12.70 17.77
N GLU A 89 27.18 -12.42 18.01
CA GLU A 89 27.81 -12.57 19.32
C GLU A 89 27.23 -11.64 20.39
N ARG A 90 26.82 -10.43 19.99
CA ARG A 90 26.29 -9.43 20.93
C ARG A 90 24.79 -9.51 21.12
N TRP A 91 24.06 -10.18 20.24
CA TRP A 91 22.60 -10.07 20.16
C TRP A 91 21.86 -10.42 21.46
N GLU A 92 22.33 -11.42 22.18
CA GLU A 92 21.75 -11.88 23.46
C GLU A 92 22.45 -11.26 24.70
N ASP A 93 23.47 -10.42 24.48
CA ASP A 93 24.21 -9.72 25.52
C ASP A 93 23.69 -8.29 25.70
N ARG A 94 23.87 -7.72 26.90
CA ARG A 94 23.58 -6.31 27.18
C ARG A 94 24.35 -5.36 26.26
N SER A 95 25.48 -5.80 25.72
CA SER A 95 26.27 -5.08 24.72
C SER A 95 25.56 -4.88 23.38
N TYR A 96 24.43 -5.56 23.13
CA TYR A 96 23.56 -5.28 21.97
C TYR A 96 23.12 -3.81 21.92
N SER A 97 22.83 -3.19 23.07
CA SER A 97 22.41 -1.78 23.13
C SER A 97 23.45 -0.78 22.61
N ASP A 98 24.72 -1.17 22.56
CA ASP A 98 25.81 -0.36 22.02
C ASP A 98 26.10 -0.67 20.54
N LEU A 99 25.41 -1.64 19.93
CA LEU A 99 25.66 -2.07 18.57
C LEU A 99 25.35 -0.94 17.57
N THR A 100 26.39 -0.56 16.83
CA THR A 100 26.34 0.42 15.75
C THR A 100 27.16 -0.09 14.59
N PHE A 101 26.60 -0.06 13.38
CA PHE A 101 27.31 -0.54 12.19
C PHE A 101 26.86 0.22 10.94
N ARG A 102 27.62 0.07 9.85
CA ARG A 102 27.30 0.61 8.54
C ARG A 102 26.99 -0.53 7.58
N GLY A 103 26.01 -0.34 6.72
CA GLY A 103 25.67 -1.29 5.66
C GLY A 103 25.04 -0.59 4.46
N LEU A 104 24.74 -1.38 3.44
CA LEU A 104 24.08 -0.93 2.21
C LEU A 104 22.62 -1.40 2.21
N LEU A 105 21.67 -0.54 1.86
CA LEU A 105 20.26 -0.96 1.79
C LEU A 105 20.07 -2.06 0.74
N SER A 106 19.46 -3.18 1.15
CA SER A 106 19.28 -4.36 0.29
C SER A 106 17.84 -4.63 -0.12
N ASN A 107 16.93 -3.70 0.16
CA ASN A 107 15.55 -3.76 -0.30
C ASN A 107 15.22 -2.60 -1.23
N LYS A 108 14.54 -2.89 -2.34
CA LYS A 108 13.99 -1.88 -3.24
C LYS A 108 12.69 -1.34 -2.66
N VAL A 109 12.82 -0.23 -1.95
CA VAL A 109 11.69 0.42 -1.26
C VAL A 109 11.07 1.48 -2.16
N ARG A 110 9.82 1.28 -2.59
CA ARG A 110 9.06 2.32 -3.29
C ARG A 110 8.57 3.39 -2.28
N PRO A 111 8.45 4.67 -2.69
CA PRO A 111 8.59 5.21 -4.04
C PRO A 111 10.04 5.38 -4.53
N TRP A 112 11.04 5.39 -3.63
CA TRP A 112 12.43 5.74 -3.94
C TRP A 112 13.15 4.75 -4.86
N GLY A 113 12.84 3.46 -4.76
CA GLY A 113 13.31 2.42 -5.67
C GLY A 113 14.83 2.36 -5.77
N ASP A 114 15.34 2.55 -6.98
CA ASP A 114 16.77 2.41 -7.30
C ASP A 114 17.63 3.55 -6.74
N ASP A 115 17.04 4.71 -6.42
CA ASP A 115 17.77 5.83 -5.81
C ASP A 115 18.18 5.56 -4.35
N LEU A 116 17.50 4.60 -3.71
CA LEU A 116 17.73 4.21 -2.33
C LEU A 116 18.38 2.82 -2.21
N LEU A 117 18.15 1.92 -3.16
CA LEU A 117 18.78 0.61 -3.17
C LEU A 117 20.31 0.73 -3.24
N GLY A 118 21.01 0.01 -2.37
CA GLY A 118 22.46 0.09 -2.23
C GLY A 118 22.95 1.36 -1.53
N ALA A 119 22.06 2.26 -1.10
CA ALA A 119 22.48 3.47 -0.40
C ALA A 119 23.08 3.11 0.98
N PRO A 120 24.23 3.70 1.33
CA PRO A 120 24.86 3.46 2.63
C PRO A 120 24.11 4.12 3.79
N PHE A 121 23.87 3.34 4.85
CA PHE A 121 23.28 3.79 6.11
C PHE A 121 24.11 3.38 7.31
N THR A 122 24.01 4.16 8.39
CA THR A 122 24.41 3.76 9.74
C THR A 122 23.17 3.31 10.50
N ALA A 123 23.24 2.10 11.06
CA ALA A 123 22.25 1.55 11.96
C ALA A 123 22.76 1.58 13.40
N ARG A 124 21.87 1.81 14.36
CA ARG A 124 22.18 1.83 15.79
C ARG A 124 21.01 1.28 16.60
N VAL A 125 21.34 0.47 17.61
CA VAL A 125 20.35 0.03 18.61
C VAL A 125 20.05 1.19 19.55
N ALA A 126 18.78 1.53 19.69
CA ALA A 126 18.31 2.55 20.63
C ALA A 126 17.60 1.92 21.84
N ASP A 127 16.91 0.82 21.61
CA ASP A 127 16.22 0.00 22.60
C ASP A 127 16.71 -1.45 22.43
N PRO A 128 17.22 -2.11 23.49
CA PRO A 128 17.68 -3.50 23.41
C PRO A 128 16.58 -4.51 23.05
N ASP A 129 15.30 -4.16 23.21
CA ASP A 129 14.19 -5.04 22.86
C ASP A 129 13.71 -4.83 21.39
N GLU A 130 14.32 -3.88 20.67
CA GLU A 130 13.99 -3.58 19.27
C GLU A 130 15.14 -3.87 18.31
N LEU A 131 14.82 -3.92 17.02
CA LEU A 131 15.82 -4.00 15.94
C LEU A 131 16.61 -2.68 15.83
N PRO A 132 17.84 -2.69 15.28
CA PRO A 132 18.60 -1.46 15.08
C PRO A 132 17.87 -0.49 14.14
N TYR A 133 17.82 0.80 14.49
CA TYR A 133 17.25 1.83 13.63
C TYR A 133 18.29 2.42 12.70
N LEU A 134 17.89 2.75 11.48
CA LEU A 134 18.70 3.60 10.60
C LEU A 134 18.67 5.04 11.14
N VAL A 135 19.85 5.54 11.52
CA VAL A 135 20.00 6.85 12.19
C VAL A 135 20.74 7.87 11.34
N ALA A 136 21.47 7.44 10.31
CA ALA A 136 22.13 8.34 9.37
C ALA A 136 22.24 7.73 7.97
N GLY A 137 21.92 8.53 6.95
CA GLY A 137 22.10 8.18 5.53
C GLY A 137 23.33 8.88 4.95
N HIS A 138 24.11 8.16 4.14
CA HIS A 138 25.37 8.66 3.54
C HIS A 138 25.27 8.83 2.02
N HIS A 139 24.05 9.05 1.52
CA HIS A 139 23.70 9.30 0.14
C HIS A 139 22.55 10.32 0.11
N PRO A 140 22.45 11.24 -0.88
CA PRO A 140 21.44 12.30 -0.87
C PRO A 140 20.01 11.80 -0.66
N MET A 141 19.61 10.72 -1.32
CA MET A 141 18.28 10.13 -1.11
C MET A 141 18.13 9.52 0.29
N ALA A 142 19.17 8.84 0.80
CA ALA A 142 19.15 8.24 2.13
C ALA A 142 19.01 9.29 3.25
N THR A 143 19.71 10.41 3.11
CA THR A 143 19.58 11.57 4.00
C THR A 143 18.15 12.11 3.97
N ARG A 144 17.61 12.36 2.76
CA ARG A 144 16.24 12.87 2.60
C ARG A 144 15.17 11.93 3.14
N VAL A 145 15.32 10.63 3.00
CA VAL A 145 14.34 9.66 3.54
C VAL A 145 14.23 9.78 5.07
N LEU A 146 15.34 10.00 5.77
CA LEU A 146 15.35 10.19 7.23
C LEU A 146 14.94 11.61 7.65
N GLU A 147 15.29 12.62 6.84
CA GLU A 147 15.22 14.04 7.22
C GLU A 147 13.95 14.78 6.72
N ASP A 148 13.40 14.38 5.57
CA ASP A 148 12.23 15.03 4.98
C ASP A 148 10.91 14.48 5.55
N VAL A 149 9.82 15.23 5.34
CA VAL A 149 8.45 14.75 5.50
C VAL A 149 7.87 14.44 4.13
N TRP A 150 7.38 13.22 3.93
CA TRP A 150 6.87 12.73 2.66
C TRP A 150 5.35 12.75 2.60
N ASP A 151 4.78 12.93 1.41
CA ASP A 151 3.33 12.82 1.24
C ASP A 151 2.86 11.40 1.60
N ARG A 152 1.99 11.30 2.62
CA ARG A 152 1.50 10.05 3.19
C ARG A 152 0.90 9.15 2.11
N ASP A 153 -0.01 9.68 1.32
CA ASP A 153 -0.76 8.88 0.35
C ASP A 153 0.15 8.44 -0.81
N HIS A 154 1.04 9.31 -1.28
CA HIS A 154 2.02 9.00 -2.30
C HIS A 154 2.96 7.85 -1.90
N VAL A 155 3.38 7.80 -0.63
CA VAL A 155 4.24 6.73 -0.11
C VAL A 155 3.43 5.46 0.13
N LEU A 156 2.34 5.54 0.91
CA LEU A 156 1.56 4.38 1.32
C LEU A 156 0.87 3.68 0.14
N SER A 157 0.52 4.41 -0.93
CA SER A 157 -0.11 3.80 -2.11
C SER A 157 0.84 2.88 -2.89
N ARG A 158 2.15 2.89 -2.58
CA ARG A 158 3.14 2.01 -3.23
C ARG A 158 3.26 0.64 -2.58
N PHE A 159 2.61 0.43 -1.44
CA PHE A 159 2.60 -0.84 -0.74
C PHE A 159 1.36 -1.66 -1.15
N PRO A 160 1.55 -2.81 -1.81
CA PRO A 160 0.45 -3.60 -2.35
C PRO A 160 -0.26 -4.47 -1.31
N HIS A 161 0.30 -4.65 -0.11
CA HIS A 161 -0.34 -5.41 0.97
C HIS A 161 -1.41 -4.58 1.70
N GLN A 162 -2.15 -5.25 2.59
CA GLN A 162 -3.17 -4.63 3.42
C GLN A 162 -2.53 -3.60 4.36
N LEU A 163 -3.07 -2.39 4.36
CA LEU A 163 -2.70 -1.34 5.31
C LEU A 163 -3.83 -1.13 6.33
N PRO A 164 -3.49 -0.73 7.56
CA PRO A 164 -4.45 -0.48 8.64
C PRO A 164 -5.26 0.82 8.45
N VAL A 165 -5.00 1.56 7.39
CA VAL A 165 -5.53 2.91 7.16
C VAL A 165 -6.00 3.10 5.72
N ASP A 166 -6.92 4.04 5.53
CA ASP A 166 -7.34 4.48 4.20
C ASP A 166 -6.22 5.26 3.50
N VAL A 167 -6.03 5.01 2.20
CA VAL A 167 -4.98 5.62 1.39
C VAL A 167 -5.56 6.09 0.07
N ARG A 168 -5.29 7.34 -0.32
CA ARG A 168 -5.60 7.81 -1.67
C ARG A 168 -4.59 7.24 -2.66
N THR A 169 -5.08 6.49 -3.63
CA THR A 169 -4.28 5.84 -4.67
C THR A 169 -4.54 6.54 -6.00
N GLY A 170 -3.47 6.93 -6.70
CA GLY A 170 -3.56 7.42 -8.08
C GLY A 170 -3.78 6.27 -9.06
N LEU A 171 -4.68 6.48 -10.03
CA LEU A 171 -5.13 5.50 -11.03
C LEU A 171 -4.56 5.76 -12.43
N GLY A 172 -3.63 6.71 -12.56
CA GLY A 172 -3.25 7.29 -13.86
C GLY A 172 -4.22 8.38 -14.31
N ASP A 173 -3.85 9.13 -15.35
CA ASP A 173 -4.69 10.15 -16.00
C ASP A 173 -5.40 11.14 -15.05
N ARG A 174 -4.69 11.49 -13.95
CA ARG A 174 -5.14 12.42 -12.89
C ARG A 174 -6.32 11.93 -12.05
N TRP A 175 -6.71 10.67 -12.22
CA TRP A 175 -7.69 10.01 -11.37
C TRP A 175 -7.06 9.51 -10.08
N SER A 176 -7.84 9.56 -9.01
CA SER A 176 -7.51 8.93 -7.74
C SER A 176 -8.75 8.34 -7.08
N VAL A 177 -8.55 7.37 -6.21
CA VAL A 177 -9.59 6.72 -5.41
C VAL A 177 -9.04 6.41 -4.03
N VAL A 178 -9.89 6.35 -3.01
CA VAL A 178 -9.50 5.87 -1.70
C VAL A 178 -9.54 4.34 -1.70
N ARG A 179 -8.38 3.72 -1.51
CA ARG A 179 -8.26 2.33 -1.08
C ARG A 179 -8.48 2.30 0.42
N THR A 180 -9.58 1.69 0.86
CA THR A 180 -9.89 1.61 2.30
C THR A 180 -8.98 0.62 3.02
N ALA A 181 -8.84 0.80 4.34
CA ALA A 181 -8.09 -0.09 5.22
C ALA A 181 -8.47 -1.58 5.03
N GLY A 182 -7.47 -2.46 5.16
CA GLY A 182 -7.61 -3.91 5.02
C GLY A 182 -7.64 -4.42 3.58
N LEU A 183 -7.49 -3.55 2.57
CA LEU A 183 -7.43 -3.97 1.17
C LEU A 183 -6.00 -4.02 0.65
N THR A 184 -5.67 -5.11 -0.03
CA THR A 184 -4.47 -5.20 -0.89
C THR A 184 -4.65 -4.32 -2.14
N ALA A 185 -3.59 -4.08 -2.90
CA ALA A 185 -3.65 -3.42 -4.20
C ALA A 185 -2.83 -4.19 -5.23
N ARG A 186 -3.37 -4.32 -6.44
CA ARG A 186 -2.68 -4.83 -7.62
C ARG A 186 -3.27 -4.19 -8.88
N PHE A 187 -2.46 -4.09 -9.93
CA PHE A 187 -2.97 -3.76 -11.26
C PHE A 187 -3.08 -5.06 -12.07
N ALA A 188 -4.28 -5.37 -12.56
CA ALA A 188 -4.55 -6.58 -13.35
C ALA A 188 -5.72 -6.35 -14.28
N ASP A 189 -5.62 -6.90 -15.50
CA ASP A 189 -6.68 -6.85 -16.52
C ASP A 189 -7.13 -5.42 -16.89
N GLY A 190 -6.18 -4.47 -16.87
CA GLY A 190 -6.44 -3.06 -17.18
C GLY A 190 -7.12 -2.26 -16.06
N ALA A 191 -7.26 -2.85 -14.87
CA ALA A 191 -7.90 -2.23 -13.72
C ALA A 191 -7.01 -2.23 -12.47
N ASP A 192 -7.14 -1.19 -11.66
CA ASP A 192 -6.66 -1.18 -10.28
C ASP A 192 -7.62 -1.99 -9.41
N GLN A 193 -7.13 -3.08 -8.83
CA GLN A 193 -7.90 -3.98 -8.00
C GLN A 193 -7.47 -3.87 -6.54
N PHE A 194 -8.45 -3.67 -5.67
CA PHE A 194 -8.31 -3.67 -4.23
C PHE A 194 -9.09 -4.84 -3.62
N ALA A 195 -8.43 -5.73 -2.89
CA ALA A 195 -9.06 -6.96 -2.41
C ALA A 195 -8.81 -7.19 -0.93
N GLY A 196 -9.87 -7.53 -0.20
CA GLY A 196 -9.86 -8.06 1.16
C GLY A 196 -10.62 -9.39 1.23
N PRO A 197 -10.78 -9.97 2.42
CA PRO A 197 -11.40 -11.29 2.60
C PRO A 197 -12.88 -11.35 2.19
N ASP A 198 -13.63 -10.28 2.45
CA ASP A 198 -15.09 -10.19 2.38
C ASP A 198 -15.59 -9.17 1.36
N ARG A 199 -14.68 -8.35 0.82
CA ARG A 199 -15.00 -7.28 -0.14
C ARG A 199 -13.85 -6.98 -1.08
N SER A 200 -14.20 -6.50 -2.27
CA SER A 200 -13.24 -6.07 -3.28
C SER A 200 -13.78 -4.93 -4.12
N ALA A 201 -12.87 -4.15 -4.68
CA ALA A 201 -13.12 -3.05 -5.59
C ALA A 201 -12.20 -3.17 -6.80
N ALA A 202 -12.70 -2.91 -8.01
CA ALA A 202 -11.93 -2.80 -9.22
C ALA A 202 -12.26 -1.47 -9.89
N VAL A 203 -11.23 -0.71 -10.26
CA VAL A 203 -11.38 0.61 -10.88
C VAL A 203 -10.77 0.61 -12.27
N THR A 204 -11.54 1.08 -13.24
CA THR A 204 -11.10 1.26 -14.63
C THR A 204 -11.29 2.71 -15.04
N VAL A 205 -10.29 3.27 -15.71
CA VAL A 205 -10.36 4.62 -16.29
C VAL A 205 -10.69 4.51 -17.78
N PHE A 206 -11.59 5.36 -18.23
CA PHE A 206 -12.07 5.44 -19.61
C PHE A 206 -11.78 6.81 -20.19
N ALA A 207 -11.42 6.85 -21.47
CA ALA A 207 -11.34 8.06 -22.27
C ALA A 207 -12.47 8.05 -23.31
N ASP A 208 -13.10 9.19 -23.49
CA ASP A 208 -14.11 9.38 -24.53
C ASP A 208 -13.42 9.51 -25.89
N ASP A 209 -13.94 8.78 -26.88
CA ASP A 209 -13.44 8.79 -28.25
C ASP A 209 -14.14 9.86 -29.12
N VAL A 210 -15.18 10.50 -28.60
CA VAL A 210 -15.95 11.55 -29.29
C VAL A 210 -15.70 12.91 -28.65
N PRO A 211 -14.98 13.83 -29.31
CA PRO A 211 -14.73 15.16 -28.80
C PRO A 211 -16.02 15.96 -28.56
N GLY A 212 -16.14 16.55 -27.36
CA GLY A 212 -17.24 17.45 -27.01
C GLY A 212 -18.57 16.75 -26.67
N ARG A 213 -18.59 15.42 -26.55
CA ARG A 213 -19.73 14.68 -26.01
C ARG A 213 -20.01 15.14 -24.57
N SER A 214 -21.30 15.27 -24.23
CA SER A 214 -21.69 15.66 -22.86
C SER A 214 -21.38 14.53 -21.86
N PRO A 215 -21.14 14.84 -20.57
CA PRO A 215 -21.00 13.81 -19.54
C PRO A 215 -22.18 12.84 -19.48
N GLU A 216 -23.40 13.32 -19.73
CA GLU A 216 -24.62 12.52 -19.75
C GLU A 216 -24.62 11.52 -20.91
N ASP A 217 -24.29 11.97 -22.12
CA ASP A 217 -24.20 11.11 -23.31
C ASP A 217 -23.06 10.10 -23.17
N PHE A 218 -21.93 10.50 -22.59
CA PHE A 218 -20.81 9.59 -22.35
C PHE A 218 -21.18 8.53 -21.30
N LEU A 219 -21.88 8.92 -20.24
CA LEU A 219 -22.45 7.96 -19.29
C LEU A 219 -23.39 6.97 -20.00
N SER A 220 -24.26 7.44 -20.90
CA SER A 220 -25.16 6.55 -21.64
C SER A 220 -24.40 5.49 -22.44
N VAL A 221 -23.25 5.83 -23.04
CA VAL A 221 -22.37 4.86 -23.70
C VAL A 221 -21.77 3.87 -22.70
N LEU A 222 -21.28 4.34 -21.55
CA LEU A 222 -20.72 3.46 -20.50
C LEU A 222 -21.75 2.51 -19.89
N LEU A 223 -23.03 2.89 -19.94
CA LEU A 223 -24.15 2.09 -19.45
C LEU A 223 -24.79 1.19 -20.52
N ASP A 224 -24.26 1.16 -21.74
CA ASP A 224 -24.78 0.30 -22.79
C ASP A 224 -24.71 -1.18 -22.38
N GLY A 225 -25.83 -1.90 -22.53
CA GLY A 225 -25.97 -3.28 -22.07
C GLY A 225 -26.10 -3.48 -20.55
N ALA A 226 -26.12 -2.42 -19.73
CA ALA A 226 -26.40 -2.54 -18.30
C ALA A 226 -27.85 -3.02 -18.06
N PRO A 227 -28.12 -3.82 -17.01
CA PRO A 227 -29.46 -4.32 -16.73
C PRO A 227 -30.44 -3.18 -16.42
N ASP A 228 -31.74 -3.44 -16.64
CA ASP A 228 -32.81 -2.51 -16.26
C ASP A 228 -32.85 -2.36 -14.74
N LYS A 229 -32.55 -1.14 -14.27
CA LYS A 229 -32.36 -0.85 -12.83
C LYS A 229 -33.66 -0.41 -12.19
N LEU A 230 -34.06 -1.06 -11.10
CA LEU A 230 -35.12 -0.55 -10.24
C LEU A 230 -34.73 0.84 -9.71
N PRO A 231 -35.64 1.85 -9.70
CA PRO A 231 -35.33 3.19 -9.21
C PRO A 231 -34.74 3.24 -7.79
N ALA A 232 -35.07 2.27 -6.94
CA ALA A 232 -34.56 2.16 -5.58
C ALA A 232 -33.12 1.63 -5.47
N GLN A 233 -32.57 1.08 -6.56
CA GLN A 233 -31.24 0.46 -6.62
C GLN A 233 -30.27 1.25 -7.49
N ARG A 234 -30.53 2.55 -7.65
CA ARG A 234 -29.69 3.47 -8.42
C ARG A 234 -29.59 4.82 -7.74
N LEU A 235 -28.48 5.50 -8.01
CA LEU A 235 -28.18 6.82 -7.50
C LEU A 235 -27.51 7.64 -8.58
N THR A 236 -27.82 8.93 -8.66
CA THR A 236 -27.14 9.86 -9.56
C THR A 236 -26.93 11.17 -8.84
N GLU A 237 -25.69 11.65 -8.87
CA GLU A 237 -25.24 12.84 -8.16
C GLU A 237 -24.56 13.78 -9.16
N PRO A 238 -25.01 15.04 -9.32
CA PRO A 238 -24.30 16.00 -10.13
C PRO A 238 -22.97 16.39 -9.48
N LEU A 239 -21.94 16.65 -10.29
CA LEU A 239 -20.66 17.18 -9.86
C LEU A 239 -20.36 18.50 -10.57
N PRO A 240 -19.50 19.37 -10.01
CA PRO A 240 -18.95 20.49 -10.76
C PRO A 240 -18.23 19.96 -12.01
N GLY A 241 -18.75 20.27 -13.20
CA GLY A 241 -18.19 19.81 -14.46
C GLY A 241 -18.32 18.31 -14.69
N GLY A 242 -19.41 17.66 -14.24
CA GLY A 242 -19.62 16.25 -14.49
C GLY A 242 -20.78 15.66 -13.70
N LEU A 243 -20.79 14.35 -13.58
CA LEU A 243 -21.79 13.63 -12.79
C LEU A 243 -21.26 12.28 -12.34
N ARG A 244 -21.93 11.70 -11.35
CA ARG A 244 -21.75 10.31 -10.98
C ARG A 244 -23.06 9.56 -11.08
N HIS A 245 -22.99 8.32 -11.53
CA HIS A 245 -24.12 7.41 -11.53
C HIS A 245 -23.70 6.06 -10.95
N ALA A 246 -24.53 5.48 -10.10
CA ALA A 246 -24.31 4.15 -9.56
C ALA A 246 -25.59 3.33 -9.52
N PHE A 247 -25.42 2.01 -9.49
CA PHE A 247 -26.47 1.04 -9.24
C PHE A 247 -25.90 -0.21 -8.58
N TRP A 248 -26.75 -1.01 -7.97
CA TRP A 248 -26.33 -2.23 -7.28
C TRP A 248 -27.34 -3.35 -7.44
N LEU A 249 -26.85 -4.58 -7.35
CA LEU A 249 -27.60 -5.80 -7.57
C LEU A 249 -27.25 -6.80 -6.48
N THR A 250 -28.17 -7.71 -6.20
CA THR A 250 -27.91 -8.91 -5.39
C THR A 250 -28.25 -10.11 -6.27
N PRO A 251 -27.32 -10.56 -7.14
CA PRO A 251 -27.53 -11.76 -7.93
C PRO A 251 -27.80 -12.97 -7.02
N ASP A 252 -28.77 -13.79 -7.42
CA ASP A 252 -29.04 -15.08 -6.79
C ASP A 252 -28.09 -16.11 -7.41
N ASP A 253 -26.96 -16.39 -6.76
CA ASP A 253 -25.94 -17.32 -7.24
C ASP A 253 -25.75 -18.49 -6.26
N HIS A 254 -26.32 -19.66 -6.62
CA HIS A 254 -26.05 -21.00 -6.08
C HIS A 254 -25.70 -21.11 -4.57
N GLY A 255 -26.38 -20.35 -3.70
CA GLY A 255 -26.29 -20.47 -2.25
C GLY A 255 -25.30 -19.56 -1.53
N ARG A 256 -24.69 -18.57 -2.20
CA ARG A 256 -23.99 -17.45 -1.53
C ARG A 256 -24.53 -16.12 -2.04
N GLU A 257 -25.16 -15.36 -1.15
CA GLU A 257 -25.60 -14.00 -1.44
C GLU A 257 -24.36 -13.13 -1.66
N ARG A 258 -24.17 -12.66 -2.89
CA ARG A 258 -23.10 -11.72 -3.24
C ARG A 258 -23.75 -10.42 -3.66
N HIS A 259 -23.29 -9.31 -3.08
CA HIS A 259 -23.76 -8.00 -3.44
C HIS A 259 -22.77 -7.34 -4.40
N GLU A 260 -23.30 -6.74 -5.45
CA GLU A 260 -22.53 -6.07 -6.49
C GLU A 260 -22.91 -4.60 -6.57
N PHE A 261 -21.90 -3.74 -6.66
CA PHE A 261 -22.08 -2.30 -6.84
C PHE A 261 -21.30 -1.85 -8.06
N TYR A 262 -21.95 -1.07 -8.92
CA TYR A 262 -21.39 -0.49 -10.13
C TYR A 262 -21.54 1.02 -10.04
N GLY A 263 -20.43 1.75 -10.11
CA GLY A 263 -20.41 3.21 -10.00
C GLY A 263 -19.56 3.83 -11.08
N PHE A 264 -20.03 4.90 -11.70
CA PHE A 264 -19.32 5.67 -12.71
C PHE A 264 -19.20 7.11 -12.23
N THR A 265 -18.04 7.72 -12.42
CA THR A 265 -17.78 9.15 -12.24
C THR A 265 -17.31 9.69 -13.58
N VAL A 266 -18.06 10.59 -14.19
CA VAL A 266 -17.77 11.15 -15.51
C VAL A 266 -17.39 12.62 -15.36
N SER A 267 -16.26 13.00 -15.97
CA SER A 267 -15.74 14.36 -16.02
C SER A 267 -16.12 15.06 -17.33
N ALA A 268 -16.24 16.38 -17.32
CA ALA A 268 -16.51 17.22 -18.49
C ALA A 268 -15.40 17.21 -19.53
N VAL A 269 -14.20 16.73 -19.19
CA VAL A 269 -13.07 16.68 -20.13
C VAL A 269 -12.99 15.38 -20.93
N GLY A 270 -14.09 14.62 -21.02
CA GLY A 270 -14.14 13.38 -21.80
C GLY A 270 -13.34 12.23 -21.18
N THR A 271 -13.35 12.13 -19.86
CA THR A 271 -12.79 10.98 -19.14
C THR A 271 -13.74 10.52 -18.05
N ALA A 272 -13.68 9.24 -17.69
CA ALA A 272 -14.50 8.68 -16.63
C ALA A 272 -13.72 7.64 -15.83
N ALA A 273 -14.15 7.39 -14.60
CA ALA A 273 -13.71 6.25 -13.83
C ALA A 273 -14.92 5.40 -13.45
N GLY A 274 -14.85 4.11 -13.77
CA GLY A 274 -15.82 3.09 -13.36
C GLY A 274 -15.27 2.29 -12.18
N LEU A 275 -16.12 2.03 -11.20
CA LEU A 275 -15.87 1.23 -10.02
C LEU A 275 -16.84 0.05 -10.05
N PHE A 276 -16.29 -1.15 -9.88
CA PHE A 276 -17.04 -2.34 -9.55
C PHE A 276 -16.65 -2.79 -8.15
N CYS A 277 -17.61 -2.96 -7.25
CA CYS A 277 -17.36 -3.56 -5.95
C CYS A 277 -18.16 -4.85 -5.79
N THR A 278 -17.58 -5.81 -5.08
CA THR A 278 -18.33 -6.96 -4.55
C THR A 278 -18.14 -7.06 -3.04
N HIS A 279 -19.18 -7.46 -2.32
CA HIS A 279 -19.13 -7.66 -0.88
C HIS A 279 -20.12 -8.74 -0.43
N GLU A 280 -19.80 -9.43 0.67
CA GLU A 280 -20.66 -10.49 1.23
C GLU A 280 -21.74 -9.93 2.17
N ASN A 281 -21.46 -8.84 2.90
CA ASN A 281 -22.40 -8.25 3.85
C ASN A 281 -23.23 -7.14 3.19
N PRO A 282 -24.57 -7.16 3.24
CA PRO A 282 -25.40 -6.11 2.64
C PRO A 282 -25.14 -4.70 3.21
N ALA A 283 -24.66 -4.60 4.45
CA ALA A 283 -24.30 -3.32 5.07
C ALA A 283 -23.12 -2.62 4.37
N ASP A 284 -22.25 -3.37 3.68
CA ASP A 284 -21.11 -2.84 2.95
C ASP A 284 -21.48 -2.09 1.66
N LEU A 285 -22.77 -2.02 1.31
CA LEU A 285 -23.24 -1.07 0.30
C LEU A 285 -22.82 0.37 0.64
N THR A 286 -22.82 0.71 1.94
CA THR A 286 -22.36 2.03 2.41
C THR A 286 -20.87 2.24 2.12
N TRP A 287 -20.05 1.19 2.32
CA TRP A 287 -18.63 1.21 1.99
C TRP A 287 -18.42 1.36 0.47
N ALA A 288 -19.13 0.59 -0.36
CA ALA A 288 -19.01 0.67 -1.81
C ALA A 288 -19.35 2.07 -2.34
N GLN A 289 -20.41 2.68 -1.80
CA GLN A 289 -20.77 4.06 -2.11
C GLN A 289 -19.72 5.07 -1.64
N GLN A 290 -19.08 4.86 -0.48
CA GLN A 290 -18.00 5.70 0.00
C GLN A 290 -16.77 5.65 -0.94
N VAL A 291 -16.36 4.45 -1.35
CA VAL A 291 -15.25 4.25 -2.30
C VAL A 291 -15.56 4.93 -3.62
N TRP A 292 -16.77 4.73 -4.16
CA TRP A 292 -17.23 5.40 -5.39
C TRP A 292 -17.19 6.92 -5.27
N ARG A 293 -17.71 7.48 -4.17
CA ARG A 293 -17.70 8.94 -3.96
C ARG A 293 -16.30 9.51 -3.77
N SER A 294 -15.31 8.67 -3.49
CA SER A 294 -13.91 9.08 -3.36
C SER A 294 -13.17 9.26 -4.69
N LEU A 295 -13.76 8.80 -5.81
CA LEU A 295 -13.20 8.92 -7.17
C LEU A 295 -13.04 10.38 -7.57
N ALA A 296 -11.82 10.89 -7.58
CA ALA A 296 -11.55 12.29 -7.88
C ALA A 296 -10.67 12.41 -9.12
N TRP A 297 -11.06 13.31 -10.01
CA TRP A 297 -10.22 13.79 -11.10
C TRP A 297 -9.64 15.15 -10.71
N SER A 298 -8.34 15.35 -10.94
CA SER A 298 -7.67 16.62 -10.66
C SER A 298 -7.44 17.40 -11.97
N ASP A 299 -7.79 18.69 -11.98
CA ASP A 299 -7.52 19.61 -13.11
C ASP A 299 -6.00 19.81 -13.26
N PRO A 300 -5.46 20.07 -14.46
CA PRO A 300 -4.08 20.52 -14.57
C PRO A 300 -3.98 21.90 -13.91
N SER A 301 -3.06 22.02 -12.96
CA SER A 301 -2.61 23.33 -12.46
C SER A 301 -1.73 24.03 -13.49
#